data_AF-A0A453S9C8-F1
#
_entry.id   AF-A0A453S9C8-F1
#
_cell.length_a   1.000
_cell.length_b   1.000
_cell.length_c   1.000
_cell.angle_alpha   90.00
_cell.angle_beta   90.00
_cell.angle_gamma   90.00
#
_symmetry.space_group_name_H-M   'P 1'
#
loop_
_entity.id
_entity.type
_entity.pdbx_description
1 polymer ?
#
loop_
_entity_poly.entity_id
_entity_poly.type
_entity_poly.pdbx_seq_one_letter_code
_entity_poly.pdbx_strand_id
1 'polypeptide(L)'
;MDLWKFAVKVIVLSAYKIFYCPTSAKVRNDKARKYLTCMRKKQPASFSQKFPKADPLALRLLRRLLAFDPKDRPSAEEALADPYFNGLAKVEREPSCQPIPKLEFEFEGRRVTKEDIKELIFEEILEYHPQLLKEHISGTDRRNFVHLSAVDQFKKRFAELEENGGENGSAVSTQRKHSSLPRQSFNPR
;
A
#
# COMPACT_ATOMS: atom_id res chain seq x y z
N MET A 1 11.31 -1.90 19.96
CA MET A 1 9.92 -2.39 20.17
C MET A 1 9.17 -2.15 18.88
N ASP A 2 8.85 -3.22 18.16
CA ASP A 2 8.35 -3.12 16.80
C ASP A 2 6.97 -2.48 16.77
N LEU A 3 6.89 -1.25 16.25
CA LEU A 3 5.64 -0.52 15.99
C LEU A 3 4.63 -1.38 15.22
N TRP A 4 5.10 -2.30 14.38
CA TRP A 4 4.27 -3.29 13.69
C TRP A 4 3.72 -4.39 14.60
N LYS A 5 4.51 -4.90 15.54
CA LYS A 5 3.99 -5.84 16.56
C LYS A 5 3.02 -5.12 17.49
N PHE A 6 3.23 -3.84 17.78
CA PHE A 6 2.27 -3.02 18.52
C PHE A 6 0.99 -2.79 17.71
N ALA A 7 1.08 -2.42 16.43
CA ALA A 7 -0.08 -2.21 15.57
C ALA A 7 -0.89 -3.49 15.37
N VAL A 8 -0.25 -4.63 15.06
CA VAL A 8 -0.92 -5.94 14.93
C VAL A 8 -1.51 -6.37 16.28
N LYS A 9 -0.80 -6.17 17.39
CA LYS A 9 -1.30 -6.51 18.73
C LYS A 9 -2.39 -5.54 19.20
N VAL A 10 -2.41 -4.29 18.76
CA VAL A 10 -3.49 -3.32 18.98
C VAL A 10 -4.69 -3.66 18.12
N ILE A 11 -4.52 -4.07 16.86
CA ILE A 11 -5.62 -4.48 15.97
C ILE A 11 -6.23 -5.79 16.47
N VAL A 12 -5.41 -6.81 16.73
CA VAL A 12 -5.85 -8.12 17.22
C VAL A 12 -6.38 -8.03 18.65
N LEU A 13 -5.70 -7.37 19.60
CA LEU A 13 -6.26 -7.19 20.96
C LEU A 13 -7.39 -6.15 21.02
N SER A 14 -7.54 -5.23 20.06
CA SER A 14 -8.76 -4.40 19.97
C SER A 14 -9.94 -5.20 19.47
N ALA A 15 -9.74 -6.05 18.46
CA ALA A 15 -10.79 -6.97 18.00
C ALA A 15 -11.23 -7.95 19.10
N TYR A 16 -10.28 -8.47 19.91
CA TYR A 16 -10.59 -9.46 20.95
C TYR A 16 -10.94 -8.87 22.33
N LYS A 17 -10.69 -7.57 22.59
CA LYS A 17 -10.84 -6.99 23.95
C LYS A 17 -11.50 -5.61 24.01
N ILE A 18 -11.86 -4.97 22.89
CA ILE A 18 -12.33 -3.57 22.90
C ILE A 18 -13.78 -3.39 22.43
N PHE A 19 -14.38 -4.30 21.67
CA PHE A 19 -15.66 -3.97 21.01
C PHE A 19 -16.88 -4.78 21.47
N TYR A 20 -17.80 -4.08 22.15
CA TYR A 20 -19.23 -4.35 22.06
C TYR A 20 -19.61 -4.24 20.58
N CYS A 21 -19.99 -5.35 19.92
CA CYS A 21 -20.46 -5.32 18.52
C CYS A 21 -21.99 -5.17 18.53
N PRO A 22 -22.55 -3.95 18.42
CA PRO A 22 -23.98 -3.77 18.19
C PRO A 22 -24.39 -4.21 16.77
N THR A 23 -23.44 -4.47 15.89
CA THR A 23 -23.63 -4.51 14.44
C THR A 23 -23.51 -5.89 13.82
N SER A 24 -23.74 -6.98 14.57
CA SER A 24 -23.84 -8.33 13.98
C SER A 24 -24.87 -8.38 12.83
N ALA A 25 -25.86 -7.48 12.83
CA ALA A 25 -26.81 -7.26 11.74
C ALA A 25 -26.17 -6.88 10.39
N LYS A 26 -25.02 -6.18 10.37
CA LYS A 26 -24.29 -5.83 9.13
C LYS A 26 -23.41 -6.98 8.62
N VAL A 27 -23.26 -8.06 9.39
CA VAL A 27 -22.45 -9.21 8.99
C VAL A 27 -23.24 -10.09 8.01
N ARG A 28 -22.78 -10.09 6.76
CA ARG A 28 -23.43 -10.82 5.65
C ARG A 28 -23.36 -12.34 5.79
N ASN A 29 -22.30 -12.87 6.41
CA ASN A 29 -22.10 -14.30 6.60
C ASN A 29 -22.87 -14.80 7.83
N ASP A 30 -23.83 -15.70 7.63
CA ASP A 30 -24.71 -16.22 8.69
C ASP A 30 -23.97 -17.01 9.77
N LYS A 31 -22.95 -17.80 9.40
CA LYS A 31 -22.14 -18.55 10.38
C LYS A 31 -21.40 -17.59 11.30
N ALA A 32 -20.77 -16.56 10.72
CA ALA A 32 -20.08 -15.52 11.48
C ALA A 32 -21.05 -14.72 12.36
N ARG A 33 -22.25 -14.39 11.84
CA ARG A 33 -23.29 -13.69 12.61
C ARG A 33 -23.77 -14.52 13.80
N LYS A 34 -24.07 -15.80 13.61
CA LYS A 34 -24.44 -16.72 14.69
C LYS A 34 -23.32 -16.83 15.74
N TYR A 35 -22.07 -17.00 15.30
CA TYR A 35 -20.92 -17.04 16.20
C TYR A 35 -20.81 -15.76 17.06
N LEU A 36 -20.91 -14.58 16.43
CA LEU A 36 -20.87 -13.29 17.12
C LEU A 36 -22.02 -13.12 18.12
N THR A 37 -23.22 -13.58 17.78
CA THR A 37 -24.40 -13.52 18.68
C THR A 37 -24.24 -14.44 19.90
N CYS A 38 -23.59 -15.60 19.73
CA CYS A 38 -23.36 -16.56 20.82
C CYS A 38 -22.17 -16.17 21.73
N MET A 39 -21.33 -15.22 21.34
CA MET A 39 -20.19 -14.80 22.16
C MET A 39 -20.64 -13.99 23.38
N ARG A 40 -19.93 -14.18 24.51
CA ARG A 40 -20.14 -13.38 25.72
C ARG A 40 -19.85 -11.91 25.44
N LYS A 41 -20.81 -11.03 25.72
CA LYS A 41 -20.65 -9.57 25.63
C LYS A 41 -19.50 -9.12 26.54
N LYS A 42 -18.61 -8.28 26.00
CA LYS A 42 -17.51 -7.65 26.75
C LYS A 42 -17.78 -6.16 26.84
N GLN A 43 -17.48 -5.58 28.00
CA GLN A 43 -17.49 -4.13 28.15
C GLN A 43 -16.30 -3.54 27.39
N PRO A 44 -16.46 -2.36 26.74
CA PRO A 44 -15.35 -1.66 26.12
C PRO A 44 -14.22 -1.41 27.13
N ALA A 45 -12.98 -1.68 26.75
CA ALA A 45 -11.84 -1.40 27.62
C ALA A 45 -11.62 0.12 27.73
N SER A 46 -11.38 0.61 28.95
CA SER A 46 -11.01 2.01 29.15
C SER A 46 -9.59 2.26 28.64
N PHE A 47 -9.47 3.15 27.64
CA PHE A 47 -8.16 3.50 27.07
C PHE A 47 -7.28 4.24 28.07
N SER A 48 -7.87 5.05 28.96
CA SER A 48 -7.14 5.74 30.02
C SER A 48 -6.49 4.77 31.00
N GLN A 49 -7.13 3.64 31.31
CA GLN A 49 -6.53 2.60 32.15
C GLN A 49 -5.41 1.84 31.43
N LYS A 50 -5.56 1.62 30.13
CA LYS A 50 -4.59 0.88 29.31
C LYS A 50 -3.35 1.73 29.00
N PHE A 51 -3.54 3.04 28.85
CA PHE A 51 -2.50 4.00 28.49
C PHE A 51 -2.51 5.17 29.48
N PRO A 52 -2.12 4.94 30.74
CA PRO A 52 -2.25 5.94 31.80
C PRO A 52 -1.37 7.18 31.61
N LYS A 53 -0.32 7.08 30.79
CA LYS A 53 0.62 8.18 30.50
C LYS A 53 0.31 8.92 29.19
N ALA A 54 -0.70 8.47 28.46
CA ALA A 54 -1.03 9.07 27.17
C ALA A 54 -1.87 10.33 27.37
N ASP A 55 -1.69 11.28 26.44
CA ASP A 55 -2.48 12.50 26.43
C ASP A 55 -3.98 12.21 26.25
N PRO A 56 -4.88 12.86 27.01
CA PRO A 56 -6.32 12.62 26.92
C PRO A 56 -6.92 12.89 25.54
N LEU A 57 -6.41 13.88 24.79
CA LEU A 57 -6.86 14.19 23.43
C LEU A 57 -6.43 13.07 22.46
N ALA A 58 -5.22 12.54 22.63
CA ALA A 58 -4.75 11.38 21.86
C ALA A 58 -5.67 10.17 22.05
N LEU A 59 -6.05 9.89 23.31
CA LEU A 59 -6.94 8.77 23.63
C LEU A 59 -8.35 8.96 23.09
N ARG A 60 -8.85 10.20 23.09
CA ARG A 60 -10.14 10.56 22.51
C ARG A 60 -10.16 10.31 20.99
N LEU A 61 -9.14 10.79 20.29
CA LEU A 61 -8.98 10.56 18.84
C LEU A 61 -8.84 9.06 18.54
N LEU A 62 -7.99 8.36 19.29
CA LEU A 62 -7.77 6.92 19.13
C LEU A 62 -9.06 6.11 19.28
N ARG A 63 -9.95 6.50 20.21
CA ARG A 63 -11.25 5.84 20.40
C ARG A 63 -12.14 5.97 19.17
N ARG A 64 -12.14 7.13 18.50
CA ARG A 64 -12.90 7.35 17.27
C ARG A 64 -12.30 6.58 16.09
N LEU A 65 -10.98 6.59 15.94
CA LEU A 65 -10.27 5.88 14.87
C LEU A 65 -10.46 4.35 14.95
N LEU A 66 -10.51 3.79 16.16
CA LEU A 66 -10.71 2.37 16.39
C LEU A 66 -12.18 1.97 16.51
N ALA A 67 -13.13 2.83 16.11
CA ALA A 67 -14.54 2.47 16.11
C ALA A 67 -14.81 1.27 15.18
N PHE A 68 -15.71 0.39 15.57
CA PHE A 68 -16.03 -0.81 14.79
C PHE A 68 -16.92 -0.48 13.60
N ASP A 69 -17.92 0.37 13.78
CA ASP A 69 -18.70 0.89 12.66
C ASP A 69 -17.82 1.84 11.84
N PRO A 70 -17.62 1.60 10.54
CA PRO A 70 -16.86 2.52 9.71
C PRO A 70 -17.46 3.93 9.67
N LYS A 71 -18.78 4.06 9.87
CA LYS A 71 -19.48 5.36 9.91
C LYS A 71 -19.14 6.21 11.13
N ASP A 72 -18.69 5.58 12.21
CA ASP A 72 -18.31 6.27 13.44
C ASP A 72 -16.84 6.73 13.41
N ARG A 73 -16.08 6.29 12.40
CA ARG A 73 -14.68 6.71 12.20
C ARG A 73 -14.64 8.07 11.52
N PRO A 74 -13.78 8.99 11.98
CA PRO A 74 -13.60 10.27 11.29
C PRO A 74 -12.95 10.05 9.93
N SER A 75 -13.18 10.98 9.01
CA SER A 75 -12.39 11.05 7.78
C SER A 75 -10.93 11.41 8.10
N ALA A 76 -10.02 11.20 7.14
CA ALA A 76 -8.62 11.59 7.32
C ALA A 76 -8.49 13.10 7.60
N GLU A 77 -9.27 13.92 6.90
CA GLU A 77 -9.33 15.38 7.07
C GLU A 77 -9.86 15.76 8.47
N GLU A 78 -10.96 15.16 8.92
CA GLU A 78 -11.51 15.38 10.25
C GLU A 78 -10.55 14.95 11.37
N ALA A 79 -9.77 13.88 11.13
CA ALA A 79 -8.79 13.40 12.08
C ALA A 79 -7.57 14.33 12.18
N LEU A 80 -7.10 14.89 11.06
CA LEU A 80 -6.02 15.88 11.04
C LEU A 80 -6.44 17.21 11.69
N ALA A 81 -7.72 17.58 11.59
CA ALA A 81 -8.30 18.73 12.26
C ALA A 81 -8.60 18.51 13.77
N ASP A 82 -8.33 17.33 14.34
CA ASP A 82 -8.60 17.09 15.76
C ASP A 82 -7.68 17.95 16.65
N PRO A 83 -8.19 18.50 17.77
CA PRO A 83 -7.39 19.28 18.72
C PRO A 83 -6.10 18.63 19.19
N TYR A 84 -6.00 17.29 19.12
CA TYR A 84 -4.75 16.58 19.41
C TYR A 84 -3.57 17.04 18.51
N PHE A 85 -3.83 17.45 17.27
CA PHE A 85 -2.82 17.93 16.32
C PHE A 85 -2.70 19.46 16.28
N ASN A 86 -3.31 20.20 17.21
CA ASN A 86 -3.18 21.65 17.28
C ASN A 86 -1.71 22.07 17.33
N GLY A 87 -1.32 22.99 16.43
CA GLY A 87 0.06 23.46 16.30
C GLY A 87 0.98 22.57 15.45
N LEU A 88 0.53 21.37 15.06
CA LEU A 88 1.23 20.49 14.12
C LEU A 88 0.57 20.51 12.74
N ALA A 89 -0.76 20.51 12.69
CA ALA A 89 -1.53 20.51 11.45
C ALA A 89 -1.26 21.76 10.60
N LYS A 90 -1.00 21.57 9.31
CA LYS A 90 -0.75 22.66 8.35
C LYS A 90 -1.60 22.45 7.11
N VAL A 91 -2.77 23.10 7.09
CA VAL A 91 -3.76 22.99 6.00
C VAL A 91 -3.13 23.24 4.62
N GLU A 92 -2.25 24.22 4.50
CA GLU A 92 -1.60 24.53 3.20
C GLU A 92 -0.66 23.43 2.68
N ARG A 93 -0.15 22.56 3.57
CA ARG A 93 0.73 21.43 3.18
C ARG A 93 -0.02 20.11 3.08
N GLU A 94 -1.29 20.10 3.47
CA GLU A 94 -2.14 18.90 3.54
C GLU A 94 -3.42 19.12 2.71
N PRO A 95 -3.31 19.43 1.40
CA PRO A 95 -4.49 19.63 0.57
C PRO A 95 -5.27 18.30 0.43
N SER A 96 -6.57 18.36 0.68
CA SER A 96 -7.47 17.24 0.37
C SER A 96 -7.51 17.00 -1.14
N CYS A 97 -7.28 15.76 -1.57
CA CYS A 97 -7.47 15.38 -2.96
C CYS A 97 -8.97 15.36 -3.30
N GLN A 98 -9.31 15.75 -4.52
CA GLN A 98 -10.68 15.61 -5.01
C GLN A 98 -11.06 14.12 -5.06
N PRO A 99 -12.34 13.77 -4.83
CA PRO A 99 -12.79 12.39 -4.95
C PRO A 99 -12.44 11.85 -6.34
N ILE A 100 -11.68 10.76 -6.39
CA ILE A 100 -11.31 10.11 -7.63
C ILE A 100 -12.58 9.52 -8.27
N PRO A 101 -12.92 9.87 -9.53
CA PRO A 101 -14.05 9.32 -10.24
C PRO A 101 -14.01 7.80 -10.30
N LYS A 102 -15.17 7.15 -10.18
CA LYS A 102 -15.27 5.68 -10.31
C LYS A 102 -14.79 5.15 -11.66
N LEU A 103 -14.85 5.98 -12.71
CA LEU A 103 -14.38 5.63 -14.04
C LEU A 103 -12.89 5.34 -14.06
N GLU A 104 -12.08 6.03 -13.25
CA GLU A 104 -10.64 5.78 -13.14
C GLU A 104 -10.34 4.38 -12.59
N PHE A 105 -11.27 3.77 -11.85
CA PHE A 105 -11.14 2.40 -11.31
C PHE A 105 -11.86 1.34 -12.16
N GLU A 106 -12.44 1.70 -13.31
CA GLU A 106 -13.22 0.75 -14.12
C GLU A 106 -12.35 -0.42 -14.61
N PHE A 107 -11.06 -0.20 -14.83
CA PHE A 107 -10.13 -1.23 -15.27
C PHE A 107 -10.03 -2.42 -14.29
N GLU A 108 -10.23 -2.22 -12.97
CA GLU A 108 -10.17 -3.30 -11.98
C GLU A 108 -11.33 -4.30 -12.12
N GLY A 109 -12.47 -3.85 -12.65
CA GLY A 109 -13.65 -4.69 -12.86
C GLY A 109 -13.59 -5.54 -14.12
N ARG A 110 -12.64 -5.27 -15.02
CA ARG A 110 -12.52 -5.96 -16.32
C ARG A 110 -11.83 -7.31 -16.14
N ARG A 111 -12.30 -8.32 -16.86
CA ARG A 111 -11.56 -9.58 -16.99
C ARG A 111 -10.46 -9.37 -18.02
N VAL A 112 -9.21 -9.38 -17.57
CA VAL A 112 -8.03 -9.19 -18.41
C VAL A 112 -7.14 -10.42 -18.32
N THR A 113 -6.50 -10.78 -19.44
CA THR A 113 -5.48 -11.82 -19.48
C THR A 113 -4.14 -11.28 -18.99
N LYS A 114 -3.18 -12.18 -18.78
CA LYS A 114 -1.81 -11.79 -18.41
C LYS A 114 -1.16 -10.93 -19.50
N GLU A 115 -1.45 -11.25 -20.75
CA GLU A 115 -0.94 -10.55 -21.92
C GLU A 115 -1.52 -9.13 -21.98
N ASP A 116 -2.83 -8.97 -21.76
CA ASP A 116 -3.47 -7.65 -21.71
C ASP A 116 -2.89 -6.78 -20.58
N ILE A 117 -2.63 -7.36 -19.40
CA ILE A 117 -2.00 -6.61 -18.30
C ILE A 117 -0.60 -6.11 -18.69
N LYS A 118 0.19 -6.93 -19.40
CA LYS A 118 1.52 -6.50 -19.86
C LYS A 118 1.41 -5.35 -20.85
N GLU A 119 0.42 -5.40 -21.73
CA GLU A 119 0.16 -4.34 -22.70
C GLU A 119 -0.28 -3.05 -22.01
N LEU A 120 -1.24 -3.12 -21.07
CA LEU A 120 -1.68 -1.96 -20.28
C LEU A 120 -0.54 -1.31 -19.49
N ILE A 121 0.33 -2.12 -18.85
CA ILE A 121 1.52 -1.60 -18.16
C ILE A 121 2.48 -0.94 -19.16
N PHE A 122 2.62 -1.50 -20.35
CA PHE A 122 3.50 -0.95 -21.37
C PHE A 122 2.95 0.36 -21.93
N GLU A 123 1.66 0.46 -22.19
CA GLU A 123 0.98 1.70 -22.59
C GLU A 123 1.18 2.81 -21.55
N GLU A 124 1.01 2.51 -20.26
CA GLU A 124 1.28 3.44 -19.16
C GLU A 124 2.75 3.91 -19.18
N ILE A 125 3.71 3.02 -19.42
CA ILE A 125 5.13 3.39 -19.55
C ILE A 125 5.32 4.36 -20.73
N LEU A 126 4.71 4.08 -21.89
CA LEU A 126 4.86 4.94 -23.05
C LEU A 126 4.32 6.36 -22.80
N GLU A 127 3.26 6.51 -22.03
CA GLU A 127 2.68 7.81 -21.66
C GLU A 127 3.71 8.71 -20.95
N TYR A 128 4.52 8.18 -20.04
CA TYR A 128 5.57 8.94 -19.34
C TYR A 128 6.89 9.05 -20.11
N HIS A 129 7.05 8.36 -21.24
CA HIS A 129 8.30 8.28 -22.00
C HIS A 129 8.11 8.67 -23.49
N PRO A 130 8.03 9.98 -23.82
CA PRO A 130 7.68 10.46 -25.16
C PRO A 130 8.65 10.03 -26.27
N GLN A 131 9.91 9.78 -25.93
CA GLN A 131 10.90 9.23 -26.86
C GLN A 131 10.59 7.77 -27.24
N LEU A 132 10.20 6.95 -26.27
CA LEU A 132 9.82 5.55 -26.52
C LEU A 132 8.49 5.49 -27.27
N LEU A 133 7.56 6.38 -26.95
CA LEU A 133 6.29 6.50 -27.67
C LEU A 133 6.51 6.85 -29.15
N LYS A 134 7.42 7.78 -29.46
CA LYS A 134 7.77 8.12 -30.85
C LYS A 134 8.37 6.94 -31.60
N GLU A 135 9.27 6.19 -30.99
CA GLU A 135 9.87 4.97 -31.57
C GLU A 135 8.83 3.86 -31.79
N HIS A 136 7.87 3.72 -30.87
CA HIS A 136 6.77 2.78 -30.98
C HIS A 136 5.81 3.14 -32.13
N ILE A 137 5.43 4.41 -32.26
CA ILE A 137 4.55 4.92 -33.32
C ILE A 137 5.25 4.92 -34.70
N SER A 138 6.55 5.21 -34.76
CA SER A 138 7.31 5.26 -36.03
C SER A 138 7.47 3.89 -36.71
N GLY A 139 6.85 2.84 -36.17
CA GLY A 139 6.80 1.52 -36.78
C GLY A 139 8.19 0.95 -37.00
N THR A 140 9.18 1.35 -36.19
CA THR A 140 10.55 0.84 -36.26
C THR A 140 10.59 -0.54 -35.63
N ASP A 141 9.93 -1.42 -36.37
CA ASP A 141 9.78 -2.83 -36.26
C ASP A 141 8.98 -3.29 -35.03
N ARG A 142 8.21 -4.34 -35.28
CA ARG A 142 7.89 -5.43 -34.35
C ARG A 142 9.19 -6.10 -33.86
N ARG A 143 10.24 -5.32 -33.60
CA ARG A 143 11.41 -5.72 -32.83
C ARG A 143 10.81 -6.09 -31.50
N ASN A 144 10.61 -7.41 -31.38
CA ASN A 144 10.54 -8.16 -30.16
C ASN A 144 10.83 -7.20 -29.02
N PHE A 145 9.84 -6.89 -28.20
CA PHE A 145 10.07 -6.33 -26.89
C PHE A 145 10.80 -7.42 -26.09
N VAL A 146 12.02 -7.75 -26.51
CA VAL A 146 13.11 -8.17 -25.67
C VAL A 146 13.38 -6.91 -24.87
N HIS A 147 12.48 -6.64 -23.92
CA HIS A 147 12.90 -6.33 -22.58
C HIS A 147 14.00 -7.36 -22.33
N LEU A 148 15.25 -6.98 -22.63
CA LEU A 148 16.44 -7.77 -22.41
C LEU A 148 16.47 -7.84 -20.90
N SER A 149 15.67 -8.77 -20.39
CA SER A 149 15.17 -8.68 -19.05
C SER A 149 16.40 -8.66 -18.19
N ALA A 150 16.39 -7.91 -17.09
CA ALA A 150 17.42 -8.12 -16.10
C ALA A 150 17.58 -9.64 -15.84
N VAL A 151 16.50 -10.41 -15.99
CA VAL A 151 16.48 -11.89 -16.02
C VAL A 151 17.14 -12.51 -17.26
N ASP A 152 16.95 -12.02 -18.48
CA ASP A 152 17.57 -12.61 -19.69
C ASP A 152 19.05 -12.25 -19.79
N GLN A 153 19.43 -11.03 -19.42
CA GLN A 153 20.83 -10.64 -19.23
C GLN A 153 21.49 -11.47 -18.13
N PHE A 154 20.77 -11.73 -17.04
CA PHE A 154 21.25 -12.60 -15.96
C PHE A 154 21.40 -14.05 -16.43
N LYS A 155 20.42 -14.61 -17.14
CA LYS A 155 20.49 -15.96 -17.72
C LYS A 155 21.64 -16.10 -18.69
N LYS A 156 21.85 -15.11 -19.56
CA LYS A 156 22.96 -15.11 -20.51
C LYS A 156 24.31 -15.07 -19.79
N ARG A 157 24.47 -14.18 -18.79
CA ARG A 157 25.67 -14.13 -17.94
C ARG A 157 25.89 -15.40 -17.13
N PHE A 158 24.83 -16.06 -16.68
CA PHE A 158 24.91 -17.30 -15.92
C PHE A 158 25.35 -18.47 -16.80
N ALA A 159 24.80 -18.58 -18.02
CA ALA A 159 25.21 -19.57 -19.01
C ALA A 159 26.68 -19.38 -19.46
N GLU A 160 27.12 -18.14 -19.64
CA GLU A 160 28.53 -17.80 -19.96
C GLU A 160 29.51 -18.18 -18.83
N LEU A 161 29.07 -18.19 -17.58
CA LEU A 161 29.87 -18.62 -16.42
C LEU A 161 29.90 -20.14 -16.26
N GLU A 162 28.82 -20.85 -16.60
CA GLU A 162 28.80 -22.32 -16.59
C GLU A 162 29.69 -22.92 -17.69
N GLU A 163 29.78 -22.29 -18.86
CA GLU A 163 30.67 -22.77 -19.94
C GLU A 163 32.16 -22.50 -19.69
N ASN A 164 32.50 -21.49 -18.90
CA ASN A 164 33.89 -21.15 -18.56
C ASN A 164 34.36 -21.77 -17.22
N GLY A 165 33.65 -22.77 -16.71
CA GLY A 165 33.89 -23.45 -15.43
C GLY A 165 35.09 -24.41 -15.40
N GLY A 166 36.17 -24.09 -16.11
CA GLY A 166 37.45 -24.79 -16.05
C GLY A 166 38.55 -23.85 -15.58
N GLU A 167 38.90 -23.95 -14.29
CA GLU A 167 40.07 -23.38 -13.61
C GLU A 167 39.94 -22.02 -12.88
N ASN A 168 40.06 -22.16 -11.56
CA ASN A 168 40.58 -21.26 -10.55
C ASN A 168 39.73 -20.08 -10.07
N GLY A 169 39.48 -20.13 -8.76
CA GLY A 169 38.62 -19.22 -8.03
C GLY A 169 39.22 -17.83 -7.82
N SER A 170 38.34 -16.85 -7.93
CA SER A 170 38.35 -15.69 -7.05
C SER A 170 36.93 -15.14 -6.99
N ALA A 171 36.38 -15.01 -5.78
CA ALA A 171 35.04 -14.52 -5.55
C ALA A 171 34.93 -13.05 -6.01
N VAL A 172 34.40 -12.81 -7.21
CA VAL A 172 34.11 -11.47 -7.71
C VAL A 172 32.84 -10.97 -7.04
N SER A 173 33.03 -10.21 -5.96
CA SER A 173 32.01 -9.36 -5.34
C SER A 173 31.41 -8.42 -6.39
N THR A 174 30.24 -8.79 -6.91
CA THR A 174 29.47 -7.89 -7.79
C THR A 174 28.62 -6.99 -6.91
N GLN A 175 29.21 -5.89 -6.48
CA GLN A 175 28.52 -4.82 -5.76
C GLN A 175 27.30 -4.38 -6.61
N ARG A 176 26.08 -4.64 -6.12
CA ARG A 176 24.84 -4.19 -6.77
C ARG A 176 24.84 -2.66 -6.82
N LYS A 177 25.26 -2.06 -7.93
CA LYS A 177 24.98 -0.66 -8.23
C LYS A 177 23.50 -0.55 -8.57
N HIS A 178 22.68 -0.35 -7.55
CA HIS A 178 21.32 0.16 -7.73
C HIS A 178 21.41 1.64 -8.10
N SER A 179 21.45 1.94 -9.40
CA SER A 179 21.21 3.29 -9.90
C SER A 179 19.70 3.51 -9.92
N SER A 180 19.19 4.23 -8.93
CA SER A 180 17.84 4.79 -8.98
C SER A 180 17.69 5.61 -10.26
N LEU A 181 16.55 5.54 -10.92
CA LEU A 181 16.22 6.50 -11.99
C LEU A 181 16.36 7.93 -11.44
N PRO A 182 16.88 8.88 -12.24
CA PRO A 182 17.02 10.27 -11.82
C PRO A 182 15.64 10.79 -11.44
N ARG A 183 15.45 11.14 -10.15
CA ARG A 183 14.27 11.88 -9.72
C ARG A 183 14.35 13.25 -10.39
N GLN A 184 13.42 13.55 -11.29
CA GLN A 184 13.24 14.92 -11.76
C GLN A 184 13.00 15.80 -10.53
N SER A 185 13.85 16.80 -10.32
CA SER A 185 13.63 17.81 -9.30
C SER A 185 12.42 18.63 -9.73
N PHE A 186 11.33 18.48 -9.01
CA PHE A 186 10.18 19.37 -9.09
C PHE A 186 10.65 20.78 -8.74
N ASN A 187 10.68 21.69 -9.72
CA ASN A 187 10.81 23.13 -9.48
C ASN A 187 9.41 23.75 -9.50
N PRO A 188 8.84 24.14 -8.34
CA PRO A 188 7.58 24.86 -8.33
C PRO A 188 7.80 26.27 -8.88
N ARG A 189 6.89 26.71 -9.75
CA ARG A 189 6.71 28.14 -10.07
C ARG A 189 5.91 28.80 -8.98
#